data_AF-A0A544VT54-F1
#
_entry.id   AF-A0A544VT54-F1
#
_cell.length_a   1.000
_cell.length_b   1.000
_cell.length_c   1.000
_cell.angle_alpha   90.00
_cell.angle_beta   90.00
_cell.angle_gamma   90.00
#
_symmetry.space_group_name_H-M   'P 1'
#
loop_
_entity.id
_entity.type
_entity.pdbx_description
1 polymer ?
#
loop_
_entity_poly.entity_id
_entity_poly.type
_entity_poly.pdbx_seq_one_letter_code
_entity_poly.pdbx_strand_id
1 'polypeptide(L)'
;MTKPTLDQAAAWRPDALRRLADAWDEAARVVHLGASIAARSSVPWAGASGDAAQRHATALAADGDAVARALVLAAVAARDGADQIAAAQAEVTARVGAAHDEGFLVRDDGSVVAATEPPALLVLLCGGDAAVLAQVLADRGAELSQRIAEALDALGAADDDAARDVRDALNAMDHPVDAEVGNSDAAAWDVRIAANRTAVAQAVVEGLGDRSADDRGTFYRGLLGEIADPTGGADRVDRKILAFDPTRDTLVELNGDLTRATSVAVLVPGMNTTVAGSAGVTRSARQFVSATRGEVAAITYLGGPFPADDTAVGALVEAASPRFAMDMAPRLASFSRAVDAAVDSAAAGRGRSIPVTYVGHSYGGAILGTAEALGLTADRTLYAAAAGAGFGVDDPGDWHNRNPHVLRFSMTAPGDPIQLVQGIVGGSHGADPDEMPGVIHLATGRYDDGRLMAGPSAHTDVLAAMGSDAWRNVLAVITGDRPHIVLAG
;
A
#
# COMPACT_ATOMS: atom_id res chain seq x y z
N MET A 1 -9.39 -20.40 21.29
CA MET A 1 -7.96 -20.23 21.05
C MET A 1 -7.21 -21.09 22.04
N THR A 2 -6.40 -22.03 21.57
CA THR A 2 -5.52 -22.84 22.42
C THR A 2 -4.09 -22.48 22.08
N LYS A 3 -3.44 -21.77 23.00
CA LYS A 3 -2.02 -21.46 22.93
C LYS A 3 -1.21 -22.74 22.71
N PRO A 4 -0.31 -22.80 21.71
CA PRO A 4 0.52 -23.99 21.48
C PRO A 4 1.54 -24.17 22.61
N THR A 5 1.89 -25.41 22.91
CA THR A 5 3.10 -25.74 23.69
C THR A 5 4.36 -25.59 22.84
N LEU A 6 5.55 -25.62 23.45
CA LEU A 6 6.81 -25.55 22.71
C LEU A 6 6.99 -26.74 21.75
N ASP A 7 6.60 -27.94 22.18
CA ASP A 7 6.63 -29.16 21.35
C ASP A 7 5.67 -29.04 20.17
N GLN A 8 4.47 -28.48 20.39
CA GLN A 8 3.51 -28.21 19.30
C GLN A 8 4.07 -27.16 18.32
N ALA A 9 4.60 -26.06 18.84
CA ALA A 9 5.23 -25.00 18.05
C ALA A 9 6.39 -25.53 17.21
N ALA A 10 7.23 -26.42 17.74
CA ALA A 10 8.33 -27.05 17.01
C ALA A 10 7.86 -28.05 15.94
N ALA A 11 6.68 -28.66 16.13
CA ALA A 11 6.10 -29.61 15.19
C ALA A 11 5.46 -28.93 13.97
N TRP A 12 5.06 -27.67 14.07
CA TRP A 12 4.46 -26.93 12.96
C TRP A 12 5.41 -26.80 11.77
N ARG A 13 4.86 -26.95 10.56
CA ARG A 13 5.61 -26.99 9.29
C ARG A 13 5.09 -25.94 8.32
N PRO A 14 5.53 -24.68 8.40
CA PRO A 14 5.15 -23.63 7.45
C PRO A 14 5.39 -24.01 5.98
N ASP A 15 6.43 -24.80 5.68
CA ASP A 15 6.70 -25.27 4.32
C ASP A 15 5.59 -26.19 3.76
N ALA A 16 4.77 -26.81 4.60
CA ALA A 16 3.60 -27.55 4.13
C ALA A 16 2.55 -26.62 3.53
N LEU A 17 2.35 -25.44 4.12
CA LEU A 17 1.47 -24.40 3.57
C LEU A 17 2.02 -23.84 2.26
N ARG A 18 3.34 -23.62 2.16
CA ARG A 18 3.97 -23.19 0.90
C ARG A 18 3.76 -24.21 -0.22
N ARG A 19 3.95 -25.50 0.06
CA ARG A 19 3.68 -26.56 -0.94
C ARG A 19 2.20 -26.64 -1.32
N LEU A 20 1.29 -26.39 -0.37
CA LEU A 20 -0.14 -26.34 -0.65
C LEU A 20 -0.50 -25.16 -1.56
N ALA A 21 0.10 -23.98 -1.31
CA ALA A 21 -0.05 -22.82 -2.16
C ALA A 21 0.44 -23.07 -3.60
N ASP A 22 1.60 -23.72 -3.77
CA ASP A 22 2.11 -24.09 -5.09
C ASP A 22 1.18 -25.07 -5.82
N ALA A 23 0.60 -26.03 -5.08
CA ALA A 23 -0.38 -26.96 -5.63
C ALA A 23 -1.69 -26.26 -6.04
N TRP A 24 -2.13 -25.24 -5.29
CA TRP A 24 -3.30 -24.44 -5.63
C TRP A 24 -3.07 -23.52 -6.83
N ASP A 25 -1.90 -22.88 -6.97
CA ASP A 25 -1.57 -22.13 -8.19
C ASP A 25 -1.57 -23.03 -9.43
N GLU A 26 -1.00 -24.23 -9.31
CA GLU A 26 -1.01 -25.21 -10.40
C GLU A 26 -2.43 -25.70 -10.72
N ALA A 27 -3.25 -25.96 -9.69
CA ALA A 27 -4.65 -26.31 -9.87
C ALA A 27 -5.45 -25.17 -10.55
N ALA A 28 -5.23 -23.92 -10.15
CA ALA A 28 -5.84 -22.74 -10.77
C ALA A 28 -5.49 -22.68 -12.26
N ARG A 29 -4.22 -22.90 -12.60
CA ARG A 29 -3.73 -22.93 -13.98
C ARG A 29 -4.41 -24.04 -14.79
N VAL A 30 -4.51 -25.24 -14.25
CA VAL A 30 -5.15 -26.39 -14.92
C VAL A 30 -6.64 -26.13 -15.15
N VAL A 31 -7.36 -25.63 -14.13
CA VAL A 31 -8.79 -25.33 -14.23
C VAL A 31 -9.05 -24.23 -15.26
N HIS A 32 -8.34 -23.11 -15.17
CA HIS A 32 -8.50 -21.97 -16.09
C HIS A 32 -8.22 -22.36 -17.55
N LEU A 33 -7.09 -23.04 -17.81
CA LEU A 33 -6.72 -23.44 -19.16
C LEU A 33 -7.68 -24.50 -19.72
N GLY A 34 -8.11 -25.45 -18.89
CA GLY A 34 -9.09 -26.47 -19.28
C GLY A 34 -10.44 -25.87 -19.67
N ALA A 35 -10.97 -24.98 -18.84
CA ALA A 35 -12.24 -24.29 -19.10
C ALA A 35 -12.15 -23.38 -20.35
N SER A 36 -11.03 -22.66 -20.51
CA SER A 36 -10.76 -21.83 -21.68
C SER A 36 -10.65 -22.62 -22.99
N ILE A 37 -10.03 -23.80 -22.96
CA ILE A 37 -9.97 -24.70 -24.13
C ILE A 37 -11.37 -25.18 -24.48
N ALA A 38 -12.14 -25.67 -23.50
CA ALA A 38 -13.51 -26.13 -23.73
C ALA A 38 -14.39 -25.03 -24.36
N ALA A 39 -14.23 -23.78 -23.89
CA ALA A 39 -14.97 -22.65 -24.42
C ALA A 39 -14.57 -22.23 -25.85
N ARG A 40 -13.29 -22.37 -26.22
CA ARG A 40 -12.79 -22.04 -27.57
C ARG A 40 -12.99 -23.17 -28.59
N SER A 41 -13.14 -24.41 -28.13
CA SER A 41 -13.37 -25.58 -28.99
C SER A 41 -14.81 -25.69 -29.53
N SER A 42 -15.70 -24.73 -29.21
CA SER A 42 -17.03 -24.66 -29.81
C SER A 42 -16.91 -24.32 -31.30
N VAL A 43 -17.05 -25.34 -32.15
CA VAL A 43 -17.15 -25.23 -33.61
C VAL A 43 -18.24 -24.20 -33.96
N PRO A 44 -18.06 -23.32 -34.97
CA PRO A 44 -19.09 -22.38 -35.39
C PRO A 44 -20.32 -23.12 -35.93
N TRP A 45 -21.21 -23.50 -35.02
CA TRP A 45 -22.51 -24.08 -35.29
C TRP A 45 -23.54 -22.97 -35.10
N ALA A 46 -24.15 -22.52 -36.20
CA ALA A 46 -25.21 -21.51 -36.14
C ALA A 46 -26.58 -22.14 -35.88
N GLY A 47 -27.44 -21.41 -35.17
CA GLY A 47 -28.81 -21.81 -34.82
C GLY A 47 -29.00 -21.97 -33.31
N ALA A 48 -30.26 -22.11 -32.86
CA ALA A 48 -30.61 -22.06 -31.43
C ALA A 48 -29.81 -23.05 -30.54
N SER A 49 -29.48 -24.24 -31.04
CA SER A 49 -28.65 -25.22 -30.34
C SER A 49 -27.18 -24.80 -30.24
N GLY A 50 -26.64 -24.18 -31.29
CA GLY A 50 -25.30 -23.62 -31.29
C GLY A 50 -25.17 -22.42 -30.37
N ASP A 51 -26.16 -21.52 -30.38
CA ASP A 51 -26.22 -20.39 -29.45
C ASP A 51 -26.33 -20.87 -27.99
N ALA A 52 -27.09 -21.95 -27.74
CA ALA A 52 -27.20 -22.55 -26.42
C ALA A 52 -25.88 -23.22 -25.97
N ALA A 53 -25.19 -23.93 -26.87
CA ALA A 53 -23.88 -24.50 -26.60
C ALA A 53 -22.84 -23.41 -26.29
N GLN A 54 -22.84 -22.30 -27.04
CA GLN A 54 -21.96 -21.16 -26.81
C GLN A 54 -22.21 -20.51 -25.44
N ARG A 55 -23.48 -20.31 -25.06
CA ARG A 55 -23.84 -19.80 -23.73
C ARG A 55 -23.36 -20.72 -22.62
N HIS A 56 -23.56 -22.03 -22.77
CA HIS A 56 -23.12 -23.00 -21.77
C HIS A 56 -21.58 -23.07 -21.65
N ALA A 57 -20.88 -23.04 -22.77
CA ALA A 57 -19.42 -22.97 -22.83
C ALA A 57 -18.87 -21.71 -22.13
N THR A 58 -19.53 -20.56 -22.34
CA THR A 58 -19.17 -19.29 -21.69
C THR A 58 -19.42 -19.35 -20.17
N ALA A 59 -20.55 -19.94 -19.74
CA ALA A 59 -20.83 -20.13 -18.32
C ALA A 59 -19.81 -21.06 -17.66
N LEU A 60 -19.45 -22.17 -18.31
CA LEU A 60 -18.43 -23.09 -17.80
C LEU A 60 -17.05 -22.42 -17.67
N ALA A 61 -16.67 -21.56 -18.62
CA ALA A 61 -15.44 -20.77 -18.51
C ALA A 61 -15.49 -19.81 -17.31
N ALA A 62 -16.61 -19.11 -17.11
CA ALA A 62 -16.79 -18.20 -15.99
C ALA A 62 -16.74 -18.93 -14.63
N ASP A 63 -17.36 -20.10 -14.52
CA ASP A 63 -17.29 -20.96 -13.33
C ASP A 63 -15.87 -21.45 -13.07
N GLY A 64 -15.16 -21.86 -14.15
CA GLY A 64 -13.75 -22.25 -14.07
C GLY A 64 -12.85 -21.11 -13.58
N ASP A 65 -13.06 -19.89 -14.08
CA ASP A 65 -12.34 -18.70 -13.62
C ASP A 65 -12.66 -18.37 -12.15
N ALA A 66 -13.90 -18.55 -11.70
CA ALA A 66 -14.27 -18.35 -10.30
C ALA A 66 -13.52 -19.31 -9.37
N VAL A 67 -13.43 -20.59 -9.74
CA VAL A 67 -12.64 -21.59 -9.01
C VAL A 67 -11.15 -21.22 -9.05
N ALA A 68 -10.62 -20.83 -10.21
CA ALA A 68 -9.21 -20.44 -10.34
C ALA A 68 -8.87 -19.22 -9.48
N ARG A 69 -9.75 -18.21 -9.40
CA ARG A 69 -9.56 -17.04 -8.52
C ARG A 69 -9.50 -17.42 -7.05
N ALA A 70 -10.42 -18.26 -6.59
CA ALA A 70 -10.42 -18.69 -5.19
C ALA A 70 -9.16 -19.50 -4.84
N LEU A 71 -8.67 -20.33 -5.77
CA LEU A 71 -7.40 -21.04 -5.61
C LEU A 71 -6.19 -20.08 -5.57
N VAL A 72 -6.17 -19.03 -6.40
CA VAL A 72 -5.14 -17.98 -6.35
C VAL A 72 -5.18 -17.23 -5.02
N LEU A 73 -6.35 -16.82 -4.55
CA LEU A 73 -6.52 -16.16 -3.25
C LEU A 73 -6.06 -17.07 -2.10
N ALA A 74 -6.42 -18.36 -2.14
CA ALA A 74 -6.02 -19.32 -1.13
C ALA A 74 -4.50 -19.58 -1.15
N ALA A 75 -3.89 -19.60 -2.34
CA ALA A 75 -2.44 -19.71 -2.49
C ALA A 75 -1.69 -18.50 -1.92
N VAL A 76 -2.23 -17.29 -2.09
CA VAL A 76 -1.67 -16.08 -1.45
C VAL A 76 -1.81 -16.17 0.07
N ALA A 77 -3.02 -16.44 0.58
CA ALA A 77 -3.28 -16.59 2.01
C ALA A 77 -2.40 -17.65 2.68
N ALA A 78 -2.19 -18.81 2.04
CA ALA A 78 -1.33 -19.85 2.59
C ALA A 78 0.16 -19.46 2.59
N ARG A 79 0.64 -18.66 1.64
CA ARG A 79 2.02 -18.15 1.65
C ARG A 79 2.21 -17.12 2.75
N ASP A 80 1.29 -16.18 2.88
CA ASP A 80 1.31 -15.18 3.94
C ASP A 80 1.26 -15.86 5.31
N GLY A 81 0.32 -16.79 5.51
CA GLY A 81 0.24 -17.60 6.72
C GLY A 81 1.51 -18.40 7.02
N ALA A 82 2.15 -18.98 5.99
CA ALA A 82 3.43 -19.67 6.16
C ALA A 82 4.54 -18.72 6.62
N ASP A 83 4.61 -17.51 6.07
CA ASP A 83 5.62 -16.52 6.42
C ASP A 83 5.38 -15.99 7.85
N GLN A 84 4.12 -15.75 8.22
CA GLN A 84 3.72 -15.32 9.57
C GLN A 84 4.04 -16.39 10.63
N ILE A 85 3.62 -17.63 10.41
CA ILE A 85 3.89 -18.74 11.33
C ILE A 85 5.40 -18.97 11.46
N ALA A 86 6.15 -18.92 10.34
CA ALA A 86 7.61 -19.08 10.38
C ALA A 86 8.30 -17.96 11.18
N ALA A 87 7.88 -16.70 11.01
CA ALA A 87 8.42 -15.57 11.76
C ALA A 87 8.10 -15.70 13.26
N ALA A 88 6.87 -16.05 13.62
CA ALA A 88 6.48 -16.25 15.01
C ALA A 88 7.20 -17.46 15.65
N GLN A 89 7.40 -18.55 14.90
CA GLN A 89 8.17 -19.71 15.37
C GLN A 89 9.66 -19.36 15.60
N ALA A 90 10.24 -18.53 14.74
CA ALA A 90 11.60 -18.02 14.91
C ALA A 90 11.71 -17.15 16.18
N GLU A 91 10.71 -16.32 16.46
CA GLU A 91 10.67 -15.51 17.68
C GLU A 91 10.58 -16.39 18.94
N VAL A 92 9.68 -17.39 18.97
CA VAL A 92 9.62 -18.36 20.08
C VAL A 92 10.98 -19.02 20.30
N THR A 93 11.61 -19.48 19.23
CA THR A 93 12.93 -20.12 19.28
C THR A 93 14.00 -19.18 19.82
N ALA A 94 14.01 -17.93 19.39
CA ALA A 94 14.95 -16.92 19.87
C ALA A 94 14.76 -16.60 21.36
N ARG A 95 13.51 -16.50 21.83
CA ARG A 95 13.21 -16.25 23.26
C ARG A 95 13.59 -17.44 24.15
N VAL A 96 13.34 -18.66 23.70
CA VAL A 96 13.78 -19.88 24.40
C VAL A 96 15.31 -19.96 24.45
N GLY A 97 15.99 -19.69 23.32
CA GLY A 97 17.44 -19.62 23.26
C GLY A 97 18.03 -18.60 24.24
N ALA A 98 17.48 -17.38 24.28
CA ALA A 98 17.91 -16.35 25.22
C ALA A 98 17.73 -16.77 26.69
N ALA A 99 16.63 -17.44 27.04
CA ALA A 99 16.44 -17.95 28.40
C ALA A 99 17.49 -19.03 28.77
N HIS A 100 17.83 -19.91 27.83
CA HIS A 100 18.88 -20.91 28.03
C HIS A 100 20.27 -20.29 28.16
N ASP A 101 20.60 -19.28 27.35
CA ASP A 101 21.87 -18.55 27.43
C ASP A 101 22.03 -17.82 28.76
N GLU A 102 20.93 -17.41 29.38
CA GLU A 102 20.88 -16.82 30.72
C GLU A 102 20.92 -17.88 31.86
N GLY A 103 20.98 -19.17 31.53
CA GLY A 103 21.06 -20.25 32.50
C GLY A 103 19.72 -20.70 33.08
N PHE A 104 18.61 -20.42 32.39
CA PHE A 104 17.29 -20.90 32.79
C PHE A 104 16.89 -22.20 32.06
N LEU A 105 16.03 -22.96 32.71
CA LEU A 105 15.33 -24.10 32.12
C LEU A 105 13.94 -23.63 31.67
N VAL A 106 13.58 -23.94 30.43
CA VAL A 106 12.26 -23.66 29.87
C VAL A 106 11.48 -24.97 29.80
N ARG A 107 10.25 -24.99 30.32
CA ARG A 107 9.32 -26.11 30.24
C ARG A 107 8.45 -26.02 28.99
N ASP A 108 7.84 -27.13 28.60
CA ASP A 108 6.99 -27.21 27.39
C ASP A 108 5.80 -26.23 27.40
N ASP A 109 5.28 -25.89 28.58
CA ASP A 109 4.22 -24.88 28.76
C ASP A 109 4.72 -23.42 28.60
N GLY A 110 6.02 -23.23 28.33
CA GLY A 110 6.68 -21.94 28.22
C GLY A 110 7.12 -21.34 29.56
N SER A 111 6.89 -22.02 30.69
CA SER A 111 7.35 -21.54 32.00
C SER A 111 8.85 -21.68 32.17
N VAL A 112 9.48 -20.66 32.72
CA VAL A 112 10.93 -20.54 32.88
C VAL A 112 11.28 -20.61 34.36
N VAL A 113 12.19 -21.52 34.71
CA VAL A 113 12.67 -21.73 36.07
C VAL A 113 14.20 -21.70 36.12
N ALA A 114 14.75 -21.21 37.23
CA ALA A 114 16.20 -21.16 37.40
C ALA A 114 16.81 -22.57 37.30
N ALA A 115 17.95 -22.70 36.63
CA ALA A 115 18.75 -23.91 36.72
C ALA A 115 19.25 -24.13 38.15
N THR A 116 19.60 -25.37 38.47
CA THR A 116 20.00 -25.79 39.83
C THR A 116 21.26 -25.11 40.36
N GLU A 117 22.09 -24.50 39.50
CA GLU A 117 23.29 -23.78 39.91
C GLU A 117 23.34 -22.36 39.29
N PRO A 118 23.19 -21.30 40.10
CA PRO A 118 23.24 -19.93 39.60
C PRO A 118 24.68 -19.48 39.30
N PRO A 119 24.91 -18.61 38.29
CA PRO A 119 26.24 -18.12 37.96
C PRO A 119 26.93 -17.43 39.16
N ALA A 120 28.22 -17.74 39.39
CA ALA A 120 28.98 -17.22 40.53
C ALA A 120 29.01 -15.68 40.61
N LEU A 121 28.98 -14.99 39.47
CA LEU A 121 28.92 -13.53 39.40
C LEU A 121 27.58 -12.99 39.94
N LEU A 122 26.46 -13.67 39.66
CA LEU A 122 25.14 -13.28 40.13
C LEU A 122 25.03 -13.44 41.65
N VAL A 123 25.59 -14.52 42.20
CA VAL A 123 25.71 -14.76 43.64
C VAL A 123 26.47 -13.61 44.31
N LEU A 124 27.59 -13.18 43.71
CA LEU A 124 28.41 -12.07 44.22
C LEU A 124 27.66 -10.73 44.18
N LEU A 125 26.95 -10.44 43.08
CA LEU A 125 26.14 -9.23 42.93
C LEU A 125 24.96 -9.17 43.92
N CYS A 126 24.44 -10.33 44.34
CA CYS A 126 23.43 -10.43 45.40
C CYS A 126 24.01 -10.41 46.82
N GLY A 127 25.30 -10.10 46.97
CA GLY A 127 25.98 -10.04 48.28
C GLY A 127 26.14 -11.39 48.98
N GLY A 128 26.00 -12.50 48.24
CA GLY A 128 25.99 -13.86 48.81
C GLY A 128 24.71 -14.22 49.57
N ASP A 129 23.68 -13.37 49.56
CA ASP A 129 22.40 -13.66 50.19
C ASP A 129 21.55 -14.58 49.31
N ALA A 130 21.30 -15.79 49.79
CA ALA A 130 20.55 -16.81 49.08
C ALA A 130 19.08 -16.42 48.84
N ALA A 131 18.46 -15.64 49.73
CA ALA A 131 17.08 -15.20 49.58
C ALA A 131 16.96 -14.12 48.50
N VAL A 132 17.89 -13.17 48.48
CA VAL A 132 17.95 -12.14 47.43
C VAL A 132 18.22 -12.75 46.07
N LEU A 133 19.16 -13.69 45.99
CA LEU A 133 19.47 -14.43 44.77
C LEU A 133 18.26 -15.21 44.24
N ALA A 134 17.54 -15.91 45.11
CA ALA A 134 16.33 -16.65 44.75
C ALA A 134 15.24 -15.72 44.22
N GLN A 135 15.06 -14.54 44.82
CA GLN A 135 14.08 -13.55 44.35
C GLN A 135 14.45 -13.00 42.97
N VAL A 136 15.71 -12.60 42.76
CA VAL A 136 16.19 -12.07 41.45
C VAL A 136 15.98 -13.09 40.34
N LEU A 137 16.30 -14.37 40.60
CA LEU A 137 16.10 -15.44 39.63
C LEU A 137 14.61 -15.73 39.39
N ALA A 138 13.77 -15.67 40.42
CA ALA A 138 12.33 -15.84 40.28
C ALA A 138 11.71 -14.71 39.44
N ASP A 139 12.09 -13.46 39.69
CA ASP A 139 11.60 -12.29 38.95
C ASP A 139 12.02 -12.36 37.47
N ARG A 140 13.28 -12.71 37.21
CA ARG A 140 13.77 -12.89 35.84
C ARG A 140 13.11 -14.06 35.14
N GLY A 141 12.91 -15.19 35.84
CA GLY A 141 12.16 -16.33 35.32
C GLY A 141 10.72 -15.97 34.97
N ALA A 142 10.05 -15.16 35.79
CA ALA A 142 8.70 -14.67 35.50
C ALA A 142 8.66 -13.77 34.26
N GLU A 143 9.60 -12.84 34.12
CA GLU A 143 9.74 -11.98 32.94
C GLU A 143 9.97 -12.79 31.66
N LEU A 144 10.90 -13.75 31.69
CA LEU A 144 11.18 -14.64 30.55
C LEU A 144 9.97 -15.52 30.22
N SER A 145 9.27 -16.04 31.23
CA SER A 145 8.03 -16.80 31.05
C SER A 145 6.96 -15.97 30.34
N GLN A 146 6.78 -14.70 30.74
CA GLN A 146 5.84 -13.80 30.08
C GLN A 146 6.21 -13.56 28.62
N ARG A 147 7.49 -13.32 28.32
CA ARG A 147 7.97 -13.10 26.95
C ARG A 147 7.79 -14.31 26.04
N ILE A 148 8.08 -15.51 26.54
CA ILE A 148 7.85 -16.75 25.81
C ILE A 148 6.35 -16.99 25.63
N ALA A 149 5.55 -16.68 26.66
CA ALA A 149 4.11 -16.77 26.59
C ALA A 149 3.51 -15.87 25.49
N GLU A 150 3.92 -14.60 25.44
CA GLU A 150 3.51 -13.65 24.39
C GLU A 150 3.91 -14.14 22.99
N ALA A 151 5.13 -14.70 22.84
CA ALA A 151 5.58 -15.25 21.56
C ALA A 151 4.76 -16.48 21.11
N LEU A 152 4.39 -17.36 22.05
CA LEU A 152 3.51 -18.51 21.78
C LEU A 152 2.08 -18.08 21.46
N ASP A 153 1.58 -17.04 22.11
CA ASP A 153 0.26 -16.46 21.80
C ASP A 153 0.26 -15.84 20.40
N ALA A 154 1.31 -15.11 20.01
CA ALA A 154 1.48 -14.58 18.67
C ALA A 154 1.58 -15.68 17.60
N LEU A 155 2.27 -16.79 17.90
CA LEU A 155 2.33 -17.96 17.03
C LEU A 155 0.95 -18.59 16.85
N GLY A 156 0.18 -18.76 17.93
CA GLY A 156 -1.20 -19.24 17.86
C GLY A 156 -2.11 -18.32 17.04
N ALA A 157 -1.95 -17.01 17.19
CA ALA A 157 -2.70 -16.02 16.43
C ALA A 157 -2.38 -16.10 14.92
N ALA A 158 -1.11 -16.27 14.54
CA ALA A 158 -0.71 -16.43 13.14
C ALA A 158 -1.32 -17.66 12.47
N ASP A 159 -1.48 -18.77 13.20
CA ASP A 159 -2.16 -19.98 12.70
C ASP A 159 -3.67 -19.78 12.55
N ASP A 160 -4.32 -19.19 13.56
CA ASP A 160 -5.75 -18.87 13.53
C ASP A 160 -6.09 -17.86 12.40
N ASP A 161 -5.18 -16.93 12.12
CA ASP A 161 -5.27 -15.95 11.02
C ASP A 161 -5.13 -16.64 9.66
N ALA A 162 -4.05 -17.41 9.44
CA ALA A 162 -3.85 -18.19 8.23
C ALA A 162 -5.05 -19.11 7.91
N ALA A 163 -5.63 -19.74 8.94
CA ALA A 163 -6.80 -20.59 8.79
C ALA A 163 -8.07 -19.83 8.41
N ARG A 164 -8.24 -18.59 8.88
CA ARG A 164 -9.34 -17.70 8.48
C ARG A 164 -9.17 -17.24 7.05
N ASP A 165 -8.00 -16.74 6.68
CA ASP A 165 -7.75 -16.20 5.34
C ASP A 165 -7.91 -17.26 4.25
N VAL A 166 -7.41 -18.47 4.49
CA VAL A 166 -7.60 -19.59 3.56
C VAL A 166 -9.09 -19.92 3.41
N ARG A 167 -9.86 -19.89 4.50
CA ARG A 167 -11.31 -20.17 4.46
C ARG A 167 -12.05 -19.07 3.69
N ASP A 168 -11.74 -17.81 3.96
CA ASP A 168 -12.37 -16.67 3.31
C ASP A 168 -12.02 -16.62 1.82
N ALA A 169 -10.77 -16.93 1.46
CA ALA A 169 -10.35 -17.08 0.07
C ALA A 169 -11.11 -18.18 -0.68
N LEU A 170 -11.33 -19.35 -0.06
CA LEU A 170 -12.08 -20.44 -0.67
C LEU A 170 -13.59 -20.13 -0.77
N ASN A 171 -14.14 -19.33 0.15
CA ASN A 171 -15.51 -18.84 0.09
C ASN A 171 -15.72 -17.74 -0.97
N ALA A 172 -14.65 -17.09 -1.44
CA ALA A 172 -14.72 -16.03 -2.44
C ALA A 172 -15.15 -16.50 -3.84
N MET A 173 -15.31 -17.82 -4.07
CA MET A 173 -15.84 -18.37 -5.34
C MET A 173 -17.20 -17.76 -5.71
N ASP A 174 -18.02 -17.40 -4.71
CA ASP A 174 -19.36 -16.84 -4.91
C ASP A 174 -19.33 -15.34 -5.27
N HIS A 175 -18.16 -14.70 -5.26
CA HIS A 175 -18.03 -13.27 -5.54
C HIS A 175 -17.74 -13.05 -7.04
N PRO A 176 -18.69 -12.47 -7.81
CA PRO A 176 -18.45 -12.16 -9.21
C PRO A 176 -17.40 -11.06 -9.34
N VAL A 177 -16.67 -11.07 -10.46
CA VAL A 177 -15.83 -9.93 -10.86
C VAL A 177 -16.75 -8.82 -11.34
N ASP A 178 -16.77 -7.70 -10.63
CA ASP A 178 -17.51 -6.51 -11.04
C ASP A 178 -16.56 -5.29 -11.04
N ALA A 179 -15.85 -5.14 -12.16
CA ALA A 179 -14.91 -4.03 -12.35
C ALA A 179 -15.62 -2.67 -12.45
N GLU A 180 -16.90 -2.65 -12.82
CA GLU A 180 -17.69 -1.41 -12.84
C GLU A 180 -17.94 -0.93 -11.42
N VAL A 181 -18.34 -1.84 -10.51
CA VAL A 181 -18.48 -1.53 -9.08
C VAL A 181 -17.14 -1.18 -8.44
N GLY A 182 -16.08 -1.96 -8.71
CA GLY A 182 -14.74 -1.73 -8.15
C GLY A 182 -14.14 -0.37 -8.51
N ASN A 183 -14.43 0.13 -9.71
CA ASN A 183 -13.93 1.41 -10.22
C ASN A 183 -14.97 2.54 -10.19
N SER A 184 -16.14 2.32 -9.58
CA SER A 184 -17.19 3.33 -9.49
C SER A 184 -16.92 4.33 -8.37
N ASP A 185 -16.91 5.61 -8.71
CA ASP A 185 -16.84 6.70 -7.73
C ASP A 185 -18.11 6.85 -6.87
N ALA A 186 -19.21 6.19 -7.26
CA ALA A 186 -20.45 6.18 -6.49
C ALA A 186 -20.53 5.02 -5.47
N ALA A 187 -19.67 4.01 -5.60
CA ALA A 187 -19.65 2.87 -4.69
C ALA A 187 -18.93 3.22 -3.38
N ALA A 188 -19.43 2.66 -2.27
CA ALA A 188 -18.74 2.75 -0.98
C ALA A 188 -17.37 2.06 -1.05
N TRP A 189 -16.39 2.56 -0.28
CA TRP A 189 -15.00 2.11 -0.40
C TRP A 189 -14.79 0.64 -0.01
N ASP A 190 -15.52 0.14 0.98
CA ASP A 190 -15.52 -1.28 1.36
C ASP A 190 -15.97 -2.17 0.20
N VAL A 191 -17.03 -1.75 -0.51
CA VAL A 191 -17.50 -2.43 -1.72
C VAL A 191 -16.45 -2.38 -2.83
N ARG A 192 -15.81 -1.23 -3.05
CA ARG A 192 -14.74 -1.08 -4.04
C ARG A 192 -13.54 -1.99 -3.73
N ILE A 193 -13.10 -2.02 -2.47
CA ILE A 193 -11.97 -2.83 -2.01
C ILE A 193 -12.26 -4.32 -2.24
N ALA A 194 -13.45 -4.79 -1.86
CA ALA A 194 -13.85 -6.19 -2.08
C ALA A 194 -13.90 -6.53 -3.58
N ALA A 195 -14.52 -5.68 -4.41
CA ALA A 195 -14.61 -5.90 -5.85
C ALA A 195 -13.24 -5.88 -6.54
N ASN A 196 -12.36 -4.94 -6.16
CA ASN A 196 -11.01 -4.86 -6.72
C ASN A 196 -10.12 -6.01 -6.26
N ARG A 197 -10.29 -6.57 -5.06
CA ARG A 197 -9.60 -7.82 -4.66
C ARG A 197 -9.93 -8.95 -5.62
N THR A 198 -11.20 -9.11 -5.99
CA THR A 198 -11.63 -10.10 -7.00
C THR A 198 -11.08 -9.78 -8.40
N ALA A 199 -11.05 -8.49 -8.79
CA ALA A 199 -10.50 -8.06 -10.08
C ALA A 199 -8.98 -8.30 -10.19
N VAL A 200 -8.22 -8.09 -9.12
CA VAL A 200 -6.79 -8.40 -9.05
C VAL A 200 -6.57 -9.91 -9.17
N ALA A 201 -7.36 -10.73 -8.46
CA ALA A 201 -7.29 -12.19 -8.58
C ALA A 201 -7.62 -12.66 -10.01
N GLN A 202 -8.62 -12.03 -10.66
CA GLN A 202 -8.93 -12.29 -12.06
C GLN A 202 -7.75 -11.97 -12.98
N ALA A 203 -7.07 -10.84 -12.78
CA ALA A 203 -5.91 -10.48 -13.58
C ALA A 203 -4.71 -11.42 -13.40
N VAL A 204 -4.59 -12.08 -12.23
CA VAL A 204 -3.63 -13.19 -12.05
C VAL A 204 -4.07 -14.40 -12.88
N VAL A 205 -5.35 -14.78 -12.82
CA VAL A 205 -5.92 -15.92 -13.57
C VAL A 205 -5.72 -15.75 -15.07
N GLU A 206 -6.01 -14.56 -15.61
CA GLU A 206 -5.85 -14.24 -17.05
C GLU A 206 -4.39 -14.33 -17.53
N GLY A 207 -3.43 -14.15 -16.62
CA GLY A 207 -2.00 -14.34 -16.92
C GLY A 207 -1.52 -15.78 -16.83
N LEU A 208 -2.34 -16.72 -16.34
CA LEU A 208 -1.89 -18.10 -16.12
C LEU A 208 -1.60 -18.82 -17.43
N GLY A 209 -0.34 -19.27 -17.58
CA GLY A 209 0.15 -19.93 -18.79
C GLY A 209 0.80 -19.00 -19.81
N ASP A 210 0.82 -17.68 -19.55
CA ASP A 210 1.60 -16.71 -20.31
C ASP A 210 2.88 -16.34 -19.55
N ARG A 211 4.02 -16.92 -19.98
CA ARG A 211 5.33 -16.63 -19.37
C ARG A 211 5.74 -15.16 -19.46
N SER A 212 5.20 -14.41 -20.43
CA SER A 212 5.49 -12.97 -20.51
C SER A 212 4.77 -12.16 -19.43
N ALA A 213 3.78 -12.77 -18.75
CA ALA A 213 3.03 -12.18 -17.67
C ALA A 213 3.54 -12.57 -16.27
N ASP A 214 4.61 -13.37 -16.13
CA ASP A 214 5.07 -13.90 -14.84
C ASP A 214 5.43 -12.80 -13.83
N ASP A 215 6.16 -11.76 -14.27
CA ASP A 215 6.52 -10.62 -13.42
C ASP A 215 5.28 -9.84 -12.96
N ARG A 216 4.33 -9.63 -13.88
CA ARG A 216 3.06 -8.97 -13.60
C ARG A 216 2.18 -9.80 -12.66
N GLY A 217 2.13 -11.11 -12.85
CA GLY A 217 1.42 -12.04 -11.98
C GLY A 217 2.02 -12.10 -10.58
N THR A 218 3.35 -11.99 -10.46
CA THR A 218 4.04 -11.87 -9.16
C THR A 218 3.65 -10.56 -8.47
N PHE A 219 3.66 -9.45 -9.20
CA PHE A 219 3.22 -8.15 -8.68
C PHE A 219 1.75 -8.17 -8.22
N TYR A 220 0.82 -8.73 -9.01
CA TYR A 220 -0.60 -8.82 -8.64
C TYR A 220 -0.85 -9.74 -7.45
N ARG A 221 -0.13 -10.86 -7.31
CA ARG A 221 -0.18 -11.65 -6.08
C ARG A 221 0.27 -10.83 -4.86
N GLY A 222 1.28 -9.97 -5.02
CA GLY A 222 1.69 -9.02 -3.99
C GLY A 222 0.66 -7.90 -3.69
N LEU A 223 -0.31 -7.65 -4.57
CA LEU A 223 -1.45 -6.77 -4.27
C LEU A 223 -2.51 -7.48 -3.41
N LEU A 224 -2.62 -8.81 -3.53
CA LEU A 224 -3.57 -9.64 -2.77
C LEU A 224 -3.04 -10.01 -1.39
N GLY A 225 -1.71 -10.04 -1.22
CA GLY A 225 -1.08 -10.39 0.03
C GLY A 225 -1.18 -9.30 1.09
N GLU A 226 -1.00 -9.71 2.33
CA GLU A 226 -1.03 -8.82 3.48
C GLU A 226 0.27 -8.02 3.64
N ILE A 227 0.17 -6.89 4.31
CA ILE A 227 1.30 -6.04 4.68
C ILE A 227 1.37 -5.85 6.19
N ALA A 228 2.54 -5.50 6.72
CA ALA A 228 2.62 -4.98 8.08
C ALA A 228 1.76 -3.71 8.19
N ASP A 229 0.99 -3.58 9.27
CA ASP A 229 0.16 -2.40 9.48
C ASP A 229 1.03 -1.13 9.53
N PRO A 230 0.91 -0.22 8.55
CA PRO A 230 1.70 0.99 8.55
C PRO A 230 1.39 1.90 9.73
N THR A 231 0.31 1.70 10.49
CA THR A 231 0.03 2.46 11.72
C THR A 231 0.85 2.01 12.93
N GLY A 232 1.58 0.89 12.81
CA GLY A 232 2.40 0.31 13.88
C GLY A 232 1.67 -0.72 14.75
N GLY A 233 0.50 -1.20 14.30
CA GLY A 233 -0.17 -2.37 14.88
C GLY A 233 0.69 -3.62 14.79
N ALA A 234 0.46 -4.57 15.71
CA ALA A 234 1.09 -5.89 15.67
C ALA A 234 0.53 -6.77 14.54
N ASP A 235 -0.71 -6.49 14.14
CA ASP A 235 -1.42 -7.24 13.11
C ASP A 235 -0.93 -6.87 11.71
N ARG A 236 -1.03 -7.85 10.81
CA ARG A 236 -0.95 -7.61 9.38
C ARG A 236 -2.33 -7.21 8.87
N VAL A 237 -2.33 -6.52 7.73
CA VAL A 237 -3.56 -6.01 7.13
C VAL A 237 -3.57 -6.25 5.64
N ASP A 238 -4.76 -6.52 5.12
CA ASP A 238 -5.02 -6.53 3.68
C ASP A 238 -4.75 -5.16 3.05
N ARG A 239 -4.25 -5.20 1.80
CA ARG A 239 -4.11 -4.00 0.98
C ARG A 239 -5.48 -3.52 0.49
N LYS A 240 -5.71 -2.21 0.55
CA LYS A 240 -7.00 -1.59 0.23
C LYS A 240 -6.97 -0.93 -1.14
N ILE A 241 -7.34 -1.70 -2.17
CA ILE A 241 -7.34 -1.23 -3.56
C ILE A 241 -8.67 -0.55 -3.90
N LEU A 242 -8.64 0.77 -4.10
CA LEU A 242 -9.80 1.59 -4.43
C LEU A 242 -10.14 1.58 -5.92
N ALA A 243 -9.17 1.36 -6.80
CA ALA A 243 -9.40 1.19 -8.23
C ALA A 243 -8.31 0.30 -8.83
N PHE A 244 -8.69 -0.57 -9.76
CA PHE A 244 -7.78 -1.44 -10.49
C PHE A 244 -8.32 -1.71 -11.89
N ASP A 245 -7.52 -1.37 -12.89
CA ASP A 245 -7.78 -1.70 -14.29
C ASP A 245 -6.45 -1.83 -15.03
N PRO A 246 -5.97 -3.06 -15.28
CA PRO A 246 -4.69 -3.28 -15.94
C PRO A 246 -4.71 -2.88 -17.42
N THR A 247 -5.88 -2.73 -18.04
CA THR A 247 -6.01 -2.29 -19.44
C THR A 247 -5.89 -0.77 -19.59
N ARG A 248 -6.06 -0.04 -18.48
CA ARG A 248 -5.96 1.41 -18.40
C ARG A 248 -4.81 1.87 -17.51
N ASP A 249 -3.88 0.97 -17.15
CA ASP A 249 -2.79 1.25 -16.20
C ASP A 249 -3.25 1.94 -14.91
N THR A 250 -4.42 1.53 -14.39
CA THR A 250 -5.02 2.12 -13.20
C THR A 250 -4.73 1.28 -11.96
N LEU A 251 -4.18 1.91 -10.93
CA LEU A 251 -4.01 1.36 -9.59
C LEU A 251 -4.14 2.48 -8.55
N VAL A 252 -5.18 2.44 -7.74
CA VAL A 252 -5.38 3.38 -6.63
C VAL A 252 -5.44 2.62 -5.32
N GLU A 253 -4.57 2.95 -4.37
CA GLU A 253 -4.44 2.23 -3.10
C GLU A 253 -4.55 3.17 -1.91
N LEU A 254 -5.38 2.80 -0.94
CA LEU A 254 -5.48 3.45 0.37
C LEU A 254 -4.52 2.81 1.36
N ASN A 255 -3.70 3.63 2.01
CA ASN A 255 -2.79 3.25 3.08
C ASN A 255 -3.26 3.91 4.38
N GLY A 256 -3.36 3.14 5.47
CA GLY A 256 -3.92 3.60 6.74
C GLY A 256 -5.44 3.40 6.83
N ASP A 257 -6.09 4.08 7.77
CA ASP A 257 -7.51 3.91 8.07
C ASP A 257 -8.21 5.26 8.26
N LEU A 258 -9.23 5.53 7.44
CA LEU A 258 -10.04 6.74 7.54
C LEU A 258 -10.76 6.88 8.88
N THR A 259 -11.06 5.77 9.58
CA THR A 259 -11.69 5.86 10.89
C THR A 259 -10.75 6.42 11.96
N ARG A 260 -9.43 6.38 11.75
CA ARG A 260 -8.44 6.92 12.68
C ARG A 260 -7.84 8.23 12.20
N ALA A 261 -7.80 8.42 10.89
CA ALA A 261 -7.18 9.57 10.26
C ALA A 261 -7.82 10.89 10.71
N THR A 262 -6.95 11.88 10.89
CA THR A 262 -7.30 13.29 11.07
C THR A 262 -6.91 14.13 9.85
N SER A 263 -6.20 13.54 8.89
CA SER A 263 -5.86 14.15 7.59
C SER A 263 -5.71 13.07 6.53
N VAL A 264 -6.03 13.40 5.28
CA VAL A 264 -5.85 12.52 4.13
C VAL A 264 -4.88 13.17 3.13
N ALA A 265 -3.94 12.38 2.63
CA ALA A 265 -3.07 12.76 1.52
C ALA A 265 -3.42 11.94 0.28
N VAL A 266 -3.47 12.56 -0.90
CA VAL A 266 -3.57 11.88 -2.20
C VAL A 266 -2.32 12.20 -3.01
N LEU A 267 -1.49 11.20 -3.26
CA LEU A 267 -0.23 11.33 -3.97
C LEU A 267 -0.43 10.98 -5.46
N VAL A 268 -0.22 11.96 -6.33
CA VAL A 268 -0.22 11.80 -7.78
C VAL A 268 1.24 11.79 -8.25
N PRO A 269 1.77 10.65 -8.72
CA PRO A 269 3.20 10.48 -8.98
C PRO A 269 3.66 11.15 -10.29
N GLY A 270 4.97 11.11 -10.53
CA GLY A 270 5.61 11.62 -11.74
C GLY A 270 5.70 10.61 -12.89
N MET A 271 6.44 11.03 -13.93
CA MET A 271 6.81 10.19 -15.07
C MET A 271 7.54 8.90 -14.66
N ASN A 272 7.61 7.93 -15.58
CA ASN A 272 8.17 6.58 -15.40
C ASN A 272 7.47 5.74 -14.32
N THR A 273 6.31 6.18 -13.84
CA THR A 273 5.50 5.38 -12.92
C THR A 273 4.60 4.44 -13.70
N THR A 274 4.77 3.13 -13.49
CA THR A 274 3.89 2.08 -14.03
C THR A 274 3.17 1.38 -12.88
N VAL A 275 2.09 0.63 -13.18
CA VAL A 275 1.39 -0.18 -12.18
C VAL A 275 2.38 -1.10 -11.44
N ALA A 276 3.22 -1.84 -12.18
CA ALA A 276 4.23 -2.73 -11.60
C ALA A 276 5.40 -1.98 -10.91
N GLY A 277 5.71 -0.76 -11.35
CA GLY A 277 6.77 0.09 -10.78
C GLY A 277 6.32 0.96 -9.59
N SER A 278 5.05 0.87 -9.19
CA SER A 278 4.42 1.79 -8.22
C SER A 278 4.89 1.60 -6.76
N ALA A 279 5.68 0.56 -6.47
CA ALA A 279 6.12 0.22 -5.11
C ALA A 279 6.85 1.37 -4.39
N GLY A 280 7.62 2.20 -5.12
CA GLY A 280 8.27 3.39 -4.54
C GLY A 280 7.29 4.47 -4.09
N VAL A 281 6.22 4.68 -4.87
CA VAL A 281 5.15 5.63 -4.56
C VAL A 281 4.36 5.15 -3.35
N THR A 282 3.97 3.88 -3.31
CA THR A 282 3.29 3.27 -2.17
C THR A 282 4.15 3.32 -0.91
N ARG A 283 5.47 3.10 -1.01
CA ARG A 283 6.39 3.24 0.14
C ARG A 283 6.38 4.67 0.68
N SER A 284 6.45 5.67 -0.19
CA SER A 284 6.43 7.09 0.20
C SER A 284 5.11 7.47 0.87
N ALA A 285 3.98 7.00 0.33
CA ALA A 285 2.66 7.19 0.96
C ALA A 285 2.59 6.57 2.36
N ARG A 286 3.11 5.34 2.53
CA ARG A 286 3.11 4.64 3.83
C ARG A 286 3.99 5.31 4.88
N GLN A 287 5.08 5.98 4.48
CA GLN A 287 5.92 6.74 5.42
C GLN A 287 5.12 7.80 6.19
N PHE A 288 4.18 8.50 5.54
CA PHE A 288 3.33 9.48 6.22
C PHE A 288 2.37 8.82 7.23
N VAL A 289 1.83 7.66 6.88
CA VAL A 289 0.97 6.86 7.78
C VAL A 289 1.78 6.40 9.01
N SER A 290 2.98 5.86 8.79
CA SER A 290 3.84 5.35 9.87
C SER A 290 4.39 6.42 10.79
N ALA A 291 4.86 7.54 10.23
CA ALA A 291 5.39 8.64 11.02
C ALA A 291 4.34 9.28 11.94
N THR A 292 3.07 9.22 11.54
CA THR A 292 1.93 9.75 12.32
C THR A 292 1.14 8.68 13.07
N ARG A 293 1.59 7.41 13.03
CA ARG A 293 0.89 6.27 13.65
C ARG A 293 -0.60 6.20 13.29
N GLY A 294 -0.90 6.49 12.02
CA GLY A 294 -2.25 6.44 11.46
C GLY A 294 -3.10 7.70 11.64
N GLU A 295 -2.56 8.82 12.14
CA GLU A 295 -3.28 10.11 12.07
C GLU A 295 -3.40 10.63 10.63
N VAL A 296 -2.53 10.18 9.72
CA VAL A 296 -2.66 10.38 8.27
C VAL A 296 -3.07 9.06 7.60
N ALA A 297 -4.07 9.13 6.73
CA ALA A 297 -4.29 8.12 5.69
C ALA A 297 -3.77 8.65 4.34
N ALA A 298 -3.10 7.82 3.56
CA ALA A 298 -2.44 8.22 2.33
C ALA A 298 -2.91 7.36 1.14
N ILE A 299 -3.33 8.00 0.07
CA ILE A 299 -3.80 7.36 -1.16
C ILE A 299 -2.73 7.53 -2.24
N THR A 300 -2.30 6.44 -2.87
CA THR A 300 -1.55 6.52 -4.12
C THR A 300 -2.53 6.53 -5.28
N TYR A 301 -2.39 7.48 -6.20
CA TYR A 301 -3.31 7.66 -7.33
C TYR A 301 -2.59 7.45 -8.65
N LEU A 302 -2.71 6.25 -9.23
CA LEU A 302 -2.36 5.99 -10.62
C LEU A 302 -3.68 5.82 -11.39
N GLY A 303 -4.18 6.90 -11.98
CA GLY A 303 -5.47 6.93 -12.68
C GLY A 303 -5.40 6.61 -14.18
N GLY A 304 -4.23 6.22 -14.67
CA GLY A 304 -3.91 6.08 -16.08
C GLY A 304 -2.41 5.86 -16.33
N PRO A 305 -2.01 5.68 -17.60
CA PRO A 305 -0.60 5.60 -17.95
C PRO A 305 0.08 6.95 -17.68
N PHE A 306 1.30 6.90 -17.13
CA PHE A 306 2.17 8.07 -17.00
C PHE A 306 3.14 8.13 -18.19
N PRO A 307 3.71 9.32 -18.50
CA PRO A 307 4.78 9.42 -19.48
C PRO A 307 5.91 8.46 -19.13
N ALA A 308 6.30 7.58 -20.06
CA ALA A 308 7.40 6.63 -19.86
C ALA A 308 8.08 6.33 -21.20
N ASP A 309 9.42 6.32 -21.20
CA ASP A 309 10.24 5.92 -22.34
C ASP A 309 11.60 5.42 -21.85
N ASP A 310 12.15 4.41 -22.53
CA ASP A 310 13.43 3.79 -22.15
C ASP A 310 14.66 4.67 -22.47
N THR A 311 14.46 5.77 -23.21
CA THR A 311 15.50 6.72 -23.59
C THR A 311 15.30 8.06 -22.91
N ALA A 312 16.40 8.72 -22.50
CA ALA A 312 16.34 10.05 -21.90
C ALA A 312 15.67 11.10 -22.82
N VAL A 313 15.83 10.97 -24.14
CA VAL A 313 15.23 11.89 -25.13
C VAL A 313 13.74 11.62 -25.30
N GLY A 314 13.32 10.35 -25.43
CA GLY A 314 11.91 10.00 -25.54
C GLY A 314 11.14 10.32 -24.25
N ALA A 315 11.78 10.16 -23.09
CA ALA A 315 11.19 10.46 -21.80
C ALA A 315 10.90 11.97 -21.66
N LEU A 316 11.79 12.83 -22.18
CA LEU A 316 11.56 14.28 -22.27
C LEU A 316 10.42 14.65 -23.25
N VAL A 317 10.32 13.96 -24.39
CA VAL A 317 9.25 14.21 -25.38
C VAL A 317 7.88 13.81 -24.85
N GLU A 318 7.79 12.63 -24.22
CA GLU A 318 6.54 12.17 -23.58
C GLU A 318 6.18 13.06 -22.38
N ALA A 319 7.17 13.46 -21.58
CA ALA A 319 6.97 14.39 -20.48
C ALA A 319 6.47 15.75 -20.97
N ALA A 320 6.86 16.23 -22.17
CA ALA A 320 6.35 17.46 -22.77
C ALA A 320 4.96 17.33 -23.42
N SER A 321 4.33 16.16 -23.37
CA SER A 321 2.99 15.96 -23.93
C SER A 321 1.92 16.31 -22.89
N PRO A 322 0.89 17.11 -23.22
CA PRO A 322 -0.22 17.36 -22.31
C PRO A 322 -1.23 16.20 -22.24
N ARG A 323 -1.10 15.20 -23.11
CA ARG A 323 -2.10 14.13 -23.30
C ARG A 323 -2.43 13.39 -22.00
N PHE A 324 -1.40 13.05 -21.22
CA PHE A 324 -1.59 12.28 -19.99
C PHE A 324 -2.32 13.09 -18.93
N ALA A 325 -2.00 14.39 -18.81
CA ALA A 325 -2.73 15.31 -17.94
C ALA A 325 -4.19 15.48 -18.40
N MET A 326 -4.44 15.66 -19.69
CA MET A 326 -5.79 15.78 -20.24
C MET A 326 -6.63 14.51 -20.05
N ASP A 327 -6.03 13.33 -20.13
CA ASP A 327 -6.71 12.05 -19.98
C ASP A 327 -6.98 11.69 -18.50
N MET A 328 -6.02 11.98 -17.60
CA MET A 328 -6.13 11.63 -16.18
C MET A 328 -6.83 12.69 -15.33
N ALA A 329 -6.70 13.98 -15.64
CA ALA A 329 -7.27 15.04 -14.81
C ALA A 329 -8.80 14.96 -14.63
N PRO A 330 -9.62 14.63 -15.65
CA PRO A 330 -11.05 14.42 -15.45
C PRO A 330 -11.36 13.28 -14.47
N ARG A 331 -10.55 12.21 -14.51
CA ARG A 331 -10.68 11.07 -13.59
C ARG A 331 -10.27 11.45 -12.17
N LEU A 332 -9.21 12.25 -12.02
CA LEU A 332 -8.77 12.74 -10.71
C LEU A 332 -9.80 13.71 -10.09
N ALA A 333 -10.36 14.62 -10.90
CA ALA A 333 -11.45 15.50 -10.48
C ALA A 333 -12.71 14.72 -10.09
N SER A 334 -13.01 13.61 -10.79
CA SER A 334 -14.09 12.69 -10.39
C SER A 334 -13.80 11.98 -9.08
N PHE A 335 -12.63 11.35 -8.99
CA PHE A 335 -12.18 10.63 -7.81
C PHE A 335 -12.16 11.54 -6.56
N SER A 336 -11.83 12.82 -6.71
CA SER A 336 -11.85 13.76 -5.58
C SER A 336 -13.22 13.92 -4.92
N ARG A 337 -14.32 13.74 -5.66
CA ARG A 337 -15.66 13.70 -5.06
C ARG A 337 -15.90 12.42 -4.27
N ALA A 338 -15.36 11.30 -4.74
CA ALA A 338 -15.45 10.03 -4.01
C ALA A 338 -14.61 10.08 -2.72
N VAL A 339 -13.46 10.76 -2.75
CA VAL A 339 -12.65 11.04 -1.55
C VAL A 339 -13.42 11.91 -0.58
N ASP A 340 -13.96 13.05 -1.04
CA ASP A 340 -14.77 13.96 -0.22
C ASP A 340 -15.94 13.23 0.47
N ALA A 341 -16.72 12.45 -0.29
CA ALA A 341 -17.83 11.66 0.25
C ALA A 341 -17.40 10.59 1.28
N ALA A 342 -16.29 9.90 1.02
CA ALA A 342 -15.78 8.88 1.94
C ALA A 342 -15.26 9.50 3.24
N VAL A 343 -14.58 10.64 3.13
CA VAL A 343 -14.04 11.39 4.25
C VAL A 343 -15.16 12.00 5.10
N ASP A 344 -16.19 12.59 4.48
CA ASP A 344 -17.39 13.08 5.16
C ASP A 344 -18.13 11.97 5.91
N SER A 345 -18.26 10.79 5.28
CA SER A 345 -18.86 9.62 5.90
C SER A 345 -18.05 9.15 7.12
N ALA A 346 -16.72 9.10 7.02
CA ALA A 346 -15.84 8.74 8.13
C ALA A 346 -15.82 9.79 9.25
N ALA A 347 -16.00 11.07 8.92
CA ALA A 347 -16.10 12.19 9.85
C ALA A 347 -17.48 12.27 10.52
N ALA A 348 -18.52 11.67 9.93
CA ALA A 348 -19.87 11.69 10.47
C ALA A 348 -19.89 11.16 11.92
N GLY A 349 -20.42 11.98 12.84
CA GLY A 349 -20.45 11.67 14.27
C GLY A 349 -19.17 11.98 15.06
N ARG A 350 -18.06 12.36 14.41
CA ARG A 350 -16.81 12.78 15.08
C ARG A 350 -16.74 14.26 15.44
N GLY A 351 -17.63 15.07 14.87
CA GLY A 351 -17.68 16.53 15.11
C GLY A 351 -16.45 17.30 14.61
N ARG A 352 -15.62 16.68 13.75
CA ARG A 352 -14.45 17.29 13.11
C ARG A 352 -14.43 16.91 11.63
N SER A 353 -14.09 17.85 10.75
CA SER A 353 -13.74 17.53 9.38
C SER A 353 -12.35 16.88 9.32
N ILE A 354 -12.10 16.12 8.26
CA ILE A 354 -10.80 15.52 7.97
C ILE A 354 -10.30 16.19 6.69
N PRO A 355 -9.32 17.10 6.76
CA PRO A 355 -8.83 17.80 5.57
C PRO A 355 -8.14 16.87 4.58
N VAL A 356 -8.30 17.16 3.28
CA VAL A 356 -7.69 16.42 2.17
C VAL A 356 -6.64 17.28 1.46
N THR A 357 -5.42 16.75 1.38
CA THR A 357 -4.29 17.35 0.67
C THR A 357 -3.94 16.53 -0.57
N TYR A 358 -3.97 17.16 -1.75
CA TYR A 358 -3.46 16.54 -2.98
C TYR A 358 -2.02 16.96 -3.22
N VAL A 359 -1.13 15.98 -3.42
CA VAL A 359 0.29 16.19 -3.68
C VAL A 359 0.60 15.70 -5.09
N GLY A 360 0.86 16.65 -5.99
CA GLY A 360 1.28 16.36 -7.36
C GLY A 360 2.79 16.41 -7.46
N HIS A 361 3.43 15.26 -7.71
CA HIS A 361 4.88 15.16 -7.84
C HIS A 361 5.30 15.18 -9.31
N SER A 362 6.27 16.02 -9.69
CA SER A 362 6.79 16.02 -11.07
C SER A 362 5.66 16.24 -12.08
N TYR A 363 5.52 15.37 -13.10
CA TYR A 363 4.39 15.40 -14.04
C TYR A 363 3.01 15.32 -13.34
N GLY A 364 2.94 14.67 -12.17
CA GLY A 364 1.75 14.62 -11.33
C GLY A 364 1.23 16.00 -10.91
N GLY A 365 2.09 17.00 -10.84
CA GLY A 365 1.70 18.40 -10.65
C GLY A 365 0.85 18.94 -11.80
N ALA A 366 1.20 18.64 -13.05
CA ALA A 366 0.41 19.04 -14.22
C ALA A 366 -0.95 18.34 -14.25
N ILE A 367 -1.02 17.06 -13.87
CA ILE A 367 -2.30 16.33 -13.73
C ILE A 367 -3.16 16.99 -12.65
N LEU A 368 -2.56 17.26 -11.48
CA LEU A 368 -3.23 17.89 -10.34
C LEU A 368 -3.80 19.25 -10.71
N GLY A 369 -2.99 20.13 -11.27
CA GLY A 369 -3.40 21.47 -11.66
C GLY A 369 -4.45 21.50 -12.78
N THR A 370 -4.37 20.58 -13.73
CA THR A 370 -5.43 20.40 -14.74
C THR A 370 -6.72 19.92 -14.06
N ALA A 371 -6.64 19.05 -13.04
CA ALA A 371 -7.82 18.63 -12.29
C ALA A 371 -8.41 19.78 -11.45
N GLU A 372 -7.57 20.67 -10.91
CA GLU A 372 -8.01 21.91 -10.24
C GLU A 372 -8.85 22.78 -11.19
N ALA A 373 -8.41 22.97 -12.44
CA ALA A 373 -9.18 23.67 -13.48
C ALA A 373 -10.50 22.98 -13.85
N LEU A 374 -10.61 21.66 -13.63
CA LEU A 374 -11.82 20.86 -13.85
C LEU A 374 -12.71 20.72 -12.60
N GLY A 375 -12.38 21.41 -11.51
CA GLY A 375 -13.17 21.39 -10.28
C GLY A 375 -12.84 20.23 -9.35
N LEU A 376 -11.55 19.95 -9.14
CA LEU A 376 -11.06 19.15 -8.01
C LEU A 376 -11.58 19.71 -6.68
N THR A 377 -11.93 18.81 -5.76
CA THR A 377 -12.26 19.18 -4.38
C THR A 377 -11.05 18.89 -3.49
N ALA A 378 -10.49 19.93 -2.85
CA ALA A 378 -9.34 19.81 -1.98
C ALA A 378 -9.35 20.91 -0.90
N ASP A 379 -8.80 20.63 0.27
CA ASP A 379 -8.49 21.67 1.26
C ASP A 379 -7.11 22.29 1.00
N ARG A 380 -6.18 21.45 0.51
CA ARG A 380 -4.81 21.86 0.20
C ARG A 380 -4.33 21.17 -1.07
N THR A 381 -3.53 21.87 -1.88
CA THR A 381 -2.75 21.27 -2.96
C THR A 381 -1.28 21.59 -2.78
N LEU A 382 -0.42 20.63 -3.11
CA LEU A 382 1.03 20.77 -3.06
C LEU A 382 1.62 20.34 -4.41
N TYR A 383 2.27 21.27 -5.07
CA TYR A 383 3.07 21.08 -6.27
C TYR A 383 4.52 20.77 -5.86
N ALA A 384 4.84 19.49 -5.71
CA ALA A 384 6.16 19.03 -5.26
C ALA A 384 7.05 18.72 -6.47
N ALA A 385 8.09 19.52 -6.68
CA ALA A 385 8.98 19.43 -7.83
C ALA A 385 8.19 19.30 -9.14
N ALA A 386 7.15 20.12 -9.30
CA ALA A 386 6.09 19.91 -10.29
C ALA A 386 6.50 20.42 -11.68
N ALA A 387 6.04 19.72 -12.73
CA ALA A 387 6.26 20.13 -14.12
C ALA A 387 5.53 21.43 -14.49
N GLY A 388 4.47 21.79 -13.76
CA GLY A 388 3.70 23.00 -13.99
C GLY A 388 2.35 22.98 -13.25
N ALA A 389 1.65 24.10 -13.36
CA ALA A 389 0.38 24.39 -12.69
C ALA A 389 -0.88 23.77 -13.33
N GLY A 390 -0.71 23.04 -14.44
CA GLY A 390 -1.80 22.38 -15.17
C GLY A 390 -1.88 22.79 -16.64
N PHE A 391 -2.32 21.87 -17.49
CA PHE A 391 -2.56 22.18 -18.90
C PHE A 391 -3.63 23.27 -19.04
N GLY A 392 -3.28 24.37 -19.70
CA GLY A 392 -4.16 25.52 -19.88
C GLY A 392 -4.38 26.35 -18.60
N VAL A 393 -3.50 26.20 -17.61
CA VAL A 393 -3.48 27.05 -16.41
C VAL A 393 -2.28 27.99 -16.49
N ASP A 394 -2.55 29.25 -16.81
CA ASP A 394 -1.53 30.30 -16.93
C ASP A 394 -1.62 31.28 -15.76
N ASP A 395 -2.79 31.43 -15.14
CA ASP A 395 -2.98 32.27 -13.96
C ASP A 395 -3.92 31.64 -12.91
N PRO A 396 -3.90 32.13 -11.65
CA PRO A 396 -4.70 31.52 -10.58
C PRO A 396 -6.22 31.51 -10.82
N GLY A 397 -6.72 32.35 -11.73
CA GLY A 397 -8.12 32.40 -12.14
C GLY A 397 -8.56 31.22 -13.00
N ASP A 398 -7.63 30.51 -13.64
CA ASP A 398 -7.92 29.31 -14.45
C ASP A 398 -8.25 28.09 -13.59
N TRP A 399 -7.84 28.08 -12.32
CA TRP A 399 -8.25 27.05 -11.38
C TRP A 399 -9.70 27.26 -10.93
N HIS A 400 -10.46 26.18 -10.89
CA HIS A 400 -11.90 26.21 -10.63
C HIS A 400 -12.34 25.19 -9.58
N ASN A 401 -11.50 24.96 -8.57
CA ASN A 401 -11.77 24.02 -7.48
C ASN A 401 -13.14 24.27 -6.85
N ARG A 402 -13.80 23.18 -6.44
CA ARG A 402 -15.09 23.29 -5.73
C ARG A 402 -14.96 24.01 -4.40
N ASN A 403 -13.83 23.86 -3.73
CA ASN A 403 -13.49 24.63 -2.54
C ASN A 403 -12.80 25.94 -2.96
N PRO A 404 -13.46 27.11 -2.85
CA PRO A 404 -12.87 28.40 -3.21
C PRO A 404 -11.78 28.86 -2.22
N HIS A 405 -11.61 28.16 -1.09
CA HIS A 405 -10.64 28.47 -0.04
C HIS A 405 -9.45 27.49 0.00
N VAL A 406 -9.26 26.69 -1.06
CA VAL A 406 -8.13 25.78 -1.19
C VAL A 406 -6.81 26.54 -1.00
N LEU A 407 -5.93 26.00 -0.15
CA LEU A 407 -4.57 26.52 0.02
C LEU A 407 -3.62 25.81 -0.93
N ARG A 408 -2.82 26.57 -1.68
CA ARG A 408 -1.87 26.01 -2.64
C ARG A 408 -0.46 26.21 -2.16
N PHE A 409 0.32 25.15 -2.23
CA PHE A 409 1.73 25.13 -1.84
C PHE A 409 2.56 24.64 -3.02
N SER A 410 3.82 25.06 -3.06
CA SER A 410 4.79 24.53 -4.01
C SER A 410 6.13 24.31 -3.33
N MET A 411 6.94 23.40 -3.86
CA MET A 411 8.26 23.10 -3.34
C MET A 411 9.13 22.52 -4.45
N THR A 412 10.16 23.25 -4.88
CA THR A 412 11.16 22.74 -5.83
C THR A 412 12.56 22.94 -5.28
N ALA A 413 13.36 21.87 -5.29
CA ALA A 413 14.72 21.94 -4.79
C ALA A 413 15.64 22.73 -5.73
N PRO A 414 16.59 23.51 -5.20
CA PRO A 414 17.59 24.17 -6.05
C PRO A 414 18.36 23.15 -6.89
N GLY A 415 18.45 23.37 -8.21
CA GLY A 415 19.16 22.47 -9.11
C GLY A 415 18.41 21.18 -9.44
N ASP A 416 17.11 21.15 -9.16
CA ASP A 416 16.20 20.12 -9.66
C ASP A 416 16.07 20.23 -11.20
N PRO A 417 16.26 19.13 -11.95
CA PRO A 417 16.09 19.10 -13.41
C PRO A 417 14.72 19.58 -13.90
N ILE A 418 13.67 19.49 -13.07
CA ILE A 418 12.33 19.94 -13.45
C ILE A 418 12.29 21.43 -13.80
N GLN A 419 13.19 22.24 -13.21
CA GLN A 419 13.32 23.67 -13.49
C GLN A 419 13.67 23.96 -14.97
N LEU A 420 14.12 22.96 -15.74
CA LEU A 420 14.36 23.09 -17.19
C LEU A 420 13.07 23.07 -18.03
N VAL A 421 11.98 22.52 -17.47
CA VAL A 421 10.71 22.31 -18.18
C VAL A 421 9.52 22.97 -17.47
N GLN A 422 9.71 23.42 -16.23
CA GLN A 422 8.71 24.07 -15.39
C GLN A 422 8.32 25.44 -15.96
N GLY A 423 7.01 25.70 -16.07
CA GLY A 423 6.49 27.03 -16.40
C GLY A 423 6.87 27.60 -17.76
N ILE A 424 7.26 26.76 -18.73
CA ILE A 424 7.54 27.23 -20.09
C ILE A 424 6.29 27.94 -20.62
N VAL A 425 6.40 29.24 -20.93
CA VAL A 425 5.29 30.07 -21.41
C VAL A 425 4.68 29.46 -22.68
N GLY A 426 3.38 29.18 -22.64
CA GLY A 426 2.66 28.48 -23.73
C GLY A 426 2.99 26.99 -23.85
N GLY A 427 3.68 26.43 -22.84
CA GLY A 427 4.02 25.03 -22.73
C GLY A 427 2.84 24.15 -22.29
N SER A 428 3.05 22.85 -22.40
CA SER A 428 2.06 21.79 -22.15
C SER A 428 1.64 21.60 -20.68
N HIS A 429 2.30 22.26 -19.74
CA HIS A 429 2.11 22.04 -18.30
C HIS A 429 1.60 23.26 -17.53
N GLY A 430 1.37 24.38 -18.23
CA GLY A 430 0.95 25.64 -17.61
C GLY A 430 2.10 26.41 -16.97
N ALA A 431 1.74 27.43 -16.19
CA ALA A 431 2.66 28.30 -15.48
C ALA A 431 3.51 27.56 -14.44
N ASP A 432 4.59 28.23 -14.01
CA ASP A 432 5.42 27.76 -12.90
C ASP A 432 4.65 27.92 -11.57
N PRO A 433 4.29 26.83 -10.85
CA PRO A 433 3.60 26.95 -9.57
C PRO A 433 4.42 27.67 -8.49
N ASP A 434 5.75 27.69 -8.56
CA ASP A 434 6.63 28.41 -7.62
C ASP A 434 6.57 29.93 -7.82
N GLU A 435 6.17 30.39 -9.00
CA GLU A 435 6.03 31.82 -9.35
C GLU A 435 4.55 32.29 -9.36
N MET A 436 3.59 31.36 -9.23
CA MET A 436 2.17 31.68 -9.31
C MET A 436 1.66 32.51 -8.12
N PRO A 437 0.98 33.65 -8.37
CA PRO A 437 0.41 34.46 -7.31
C PRO A 437 -0.55 33.67 -6.41
N GLY A 438 -0.35 33.75 -5.10
CA GLY A 438 -1.19 33.08 -4.11
C GLY A 438 -0.78 31.64 -3.80
N VAL A 439 0.24 31.10 -4.47
CA VAL A 439 0.88 29.83 -4.07
C VAL A 439 1.93 30.09 -2.99
N ILE A 440 1.92 29.25 -1.95
CA ILE A 440 2.81 29.35 -0.80
C ILE A 440 4.05 28.50 -1.06
N HIS A 441 5.17 29.16 -1.35
CA HIS A 441 6.44 28.49 -1.65
C HIS A 441 7.13 27.99 -0.37
N LEU A 442 7.41 26.69 -0.31
CA LEU A 442 8.00 25.98 0.81
C LEU A 442 9.52 25.80 0.66
N ALA A 443 10.24 25.88 1.76
CA ALA A 443 11.66 25.55 1.80
C ALA A 443 11.89 24.04 1.69
N THR A 444 12.93 23.64 0.93
CA THR A 444 13.41 22.25 0.86
C THR A 444 14.42 21.89 1.95
N GLY A 445 15.14 22.88 2.47
CA GLY A 445 16.06 22.72 3.60
C GLY A 445 17.18 21.70 3.36
N ARG A 446 17.38 20.80 4.33
CA ARG A 446 18.49 19.83 4.37
C ARG A 446 18.00 18.39 4.54
N TYR A 447 18.86 17.46 4.13
CA TYR A 447 18.78 16.07 4.55
C TYR A 447 19.15 15.92 6.04
N ASP A 448 18.81 14.79 6.66
CA ASP A 448 19.15 14.50 8.07
C ASP A 448 20.66 14.46 8.35
N ASP A 449 21.48 14.19 7.32
CA ASP A 449 22.94 14.23 7.41
C ASP A 449 23.53 15.66 7.31
N GLY A 450 22.67 16.67 7.20
CA GLY A 450 23.03 18.09 7.11
C GLY A 450 23.39 18.57 5.70
N ARG A 451 23.44 17.70 4.68
CA ARG A 451 23.61 18.13 3.29
C ARG A 451 22.40 18.95 2.82
N LEU A 452 22.65 19.90 1.92
CA LEU A 452 21.58 20.68 1.31
C LEU A 452 20.66 19.77 0.47
N MET A 453 19.34 19.95 0.57
CA MET A 453 18.36 19.32 -0.32
C MET A 453 18.37 20.05 -1.67
N ALA A 454 19.27 19.61 -2.56
CA ALA A 454 19.52 20.24 -3.86
C ALA A 454 20.09 19.24 -4.88
N GLY A 455 20.00 19.61 -6.15
CA GLY A 455 20.52 18.84 -7.28
C GLY A 455 19.56 17.74 -7.76
N PRO A 456 20.01 16.90 -8.72
CA PRO A 456 19.14 15.95 -9.40
C PRO A 456 18.45 14.91 -8.51
N SER A 457 19.10 14.46 -7.43
CA SER A 457 18.47 13.51 -6.49
C SER A 457 17.32 14.14 -5.70
N ALA A 458 17.39 15.46 -5.46
CA ALA A 458 16.39 16.19 -4.69
C ALA A 458 14.99 16.14 -5.35
N HIS A 459 14.93 15.91 -6.67
CA HIS A 459 13.67 15.79 -7.41
C HIS A 459 12.69 14.79 -6.79
N THR A 460 13.19 13.63 -6.37
CA THR A 460 12.36 12.61 -5.69
C THR A 460 12.51 12.68 -4.18
N ASP A 461 13.67 13.08 -3.68
CA ASP A 461 13.97 13.08 -2.25
C ASP A 461 13.11 14.05 -1.44
N VAL A 462 12.59 15.13 -2.04
CA VAL A 462 11.63 16.03 -1.37
C VAL A 462 10.40 15.30 -0.81
N LEU A 463 10.03 14.15 -1.38
CA LEU A 463 8.95 13.29 -0.91
C LEU A 463 9.41 11.95 -0.35
N ALA A 464 10.57 11.44 -0.76
CA ALA A 464 11.02 10.09 -0.41
C ALA A 464 12.06 10.04 0.72
N ALA A 465 12.79 11.13 0.96
CA ALA A 465 13.81 11.20 2.01
C ALA A 465 13.16 11.49 3.37
N MET A 466 12.54 10.45 3.94
CA MET A 466 11.93 10.48 5.27
C MET A 466 12.89 11.09 6.29
N GLY A 467 12.40 12.05 7.06
CA GLY A 467 13.17 12.76 8.08
C GLY A 467 13.81 14.06 7.60
N SER A 468 14.03 14.26 6.28
CA SER A 468 14.54 15.54 5.76
C SER A 468 13.61 16.74 6.04
N ASP A 469 14.16 17.96 5.98
CA ASP A 469 13.39 19.18 6.18
C ASP A 469 12.23 19.29 5.17
N ALA A 470 12.50 19.04 3.88
CA ALA A 470 11.48 18.99 2.83
C ALA A 470 10.35 18.02 3.19
N TRP A 471 10.69 16.79 3.56
CA TRP A 471 9.70 15.76 3.91
C TRP A 471 8.85 16.16 5.12
N ARG A 472 9.46 16.73 6.17
CA ARG A 472 8.75 17.25 7.35
C ARG A 472 7.81 18.41 6.99
N ASN A 473 8.23 19.27 6.06
CA ASN A 473 7.44 20.39 5.60
C ASN A 473 6.22 19.91 4.78
N VAL A 474 6.39 18.88 3.94
CA VAL A 474 5.28 18.20 3.26
C VAL A 474 4.31 17.57 4.28
N LEU A 475 4.83 16.87 5.29
CA LEU A 475 4.00 16.31 6.35
C LEU A 475 3.21 17.42 7.09
N ALA A 476 3.83 18.56 7.38
CA ALA A 476 3.19 19.70 8.03
C ALA A 476 2.05 20.29 7.18
N VAL A 477 2.19 20.32 5.84
CA VAL A 477 1.09 20.70 4.94
C VAL A 477 -0.05 19.68 5.01
N ILE A 478 0.27 18.38 4.95
CA ILE A 478 -0.73 17.31 5.01
C ILE A 478 -1.54 17.39 6.31
N THR A 479 -0.87 17.52 7.46
CA THR A 479 -1.51 17.59 8.78
C THR A 479 -2.10 18.97 9.10
N GLY A 480 -1.73 20.00 8.35
CA GLY A 480 -2.13 21.39 8.62
C GLY A 480 -1.39 22.03 9.80
N ASP A 481 -0.22 21.49 10.16
CA ASP A 481 0.62 21.94 11.26
C ASP A 481 1.41 23.21 10.88
N ARG A 482 0.69 24.34 10.85
CA ARG A 482 1.25 25.66 10.46
C ARG A 482 2.54 26.05 11.18
N PRO A 483 2.72 25.82 12.49
CA PRO A 483 3.98 26.10 13.18
C PRO A 483 5.21 25.39 12.60
N HIS A 484 5.03 24.24 11.95
CA HIS A 484 6.12 23.46 11.36
C HIS A 484 6.27 23.67 9.84
N ILE A 485 5.44 24.51 9.24
CA ILE A 485 5.60 24.91 7.83
C ILE A 485 6.72 25.93 7.72
N VAL A 486 7.71 25.64 6.87
CA VAL A 486 8.85 26.52 6.59
C VAL A 486 8.76 27.05 5.17
N LEU A 487 8.75 28.37 5.02
CA LEU A 487 8.64 29.02 3.71
C LEU A 487 10.01 29.17 3.04
N ALA A 488 10.03 29.16 1.71
CA ALA A 488 11.18 29.59 0.94
C ALA A 488 11.43 31.09 1.22
N GLY A 489 12.70 31.46 1.40
CA GLY A 489 13.14 32.82 1.77
C GLY A 489 13.46 33.71 0.59
#